data_AF-A0A943LWR5-F1
#
_entry.id   AF-A0A943LWR5-F1
#
_cell.length_a   1.000
_cell.length_b   1.000
_cell.length_c   1.000
_cell.angle_alpha   90.00
_cell.angle_beta   90.00
_cell.angle_gamma   90.00
#
_symmetry.space_group_name_H-M   'P 1'
#
loop_
_entity.id
_entity.type
_entity.pdbx_description
1 polymer ?
#
loop_
_entity_poly.entity_id
_entity_poly.type
_entity_poly.pdbx_seq_one_letter_code
_entity_poly.pdbx_strand_id
1 'polypeptide(L)'
;MQDQTAIAASGDTVINGATNGCGLVIVFDAAGTRAACYHWPGLDAESATNQTKFRNLCKELDSMSRVFILTNGFMEDAQRKQYHDAGCIIRDIFGLETHYYYRDGMMTGDPCVKIGPGNNLTFIEHDVSYTELPL
;
A
#
# COMPACT_ATOMS: atom_id res chain seq x y z
N MET A 1 14.07 0.30 13.96
CA MET A 1 13.44 0.98 12.82
C MET A 1 12.06 1.43 13.29
N GLN A 2 11.78 2.73 13.26
CA GLN A 2 10.47 3.26 13.64
C GLN A 2 9.42 2.73 12.66
N ASP A 3 8.38 2.09 13.19
CA ASP A 3 7.18 1.75 12.45
C ASP A 3 6.51 3.06 12.01
N GLN A 4 6.68 3.42 10.74
CA GLN A 4 6.05 4.61 10.15
C GLN A 4 4.62 4.26 9.71
N THR A 5 3.77 3.98 10.69
CA THR A 5 2.34 4.08 10.48
C THR A 5 2.00 5.56 10.38
N ALA A 6 1.38 5.98 9.28
CA ALA A 6 0.81 7.32 9.16
C ALA A 6 -0.70 7.20 8.92
N ILE A 7 -1.47 8.02 9.65
CA ILE A 7 -2.91 8.18 9.45
C ILE A 7 -3.09 9.51 8.72
N ALA A 8 -3.84 9.48 7.62
CA ALA A 8 -4.12 10.61 6.76
C ALA A 8 -5.64 10.76 6.56
N ALA A 9 -6.09 12.01 6.43
CA ALA A 9 -7.47 12.38 6.15
C ALA A 9 -7.65 12.79 4.68
N SER A 10 -8.89 12.99 4.25
CA SER A 10 -9.19 13.48 2.91
C SER A 10 -8.47 14.81 2.63
N GLY A 11 -7.74 14.87 1.52
CA GLY A 11 -6.89 15.99 1.11
C GLY A 11 -5.41 15.81 1.45
N ASP A 12 -5.07 14.90 2.37
CA ASP A 12 -3.69 14.67 2.78
C ASP A 12 -2.89 13.92 1.72
N THR A 13 -1.58 14.14 1.77
CA THR A 13 -0.60 13.39 0.99
C THR A 13 0.04 12.35 1.90
N VAL A 14 -0.07 11.09 1.51
CA VAL A 14 0.64 9.97 2.11
C VAL A 14 1.94 9.76 1.35
N ILE A 15 3.08 9.78 2.05
CA ILE A 15 4.42 9.67 1.47
C ILE A 15 5.08 8.39 1.99
N ASN A 16 5.64 7.58 1.10
CA ASN A 16 6.46 6.43 1.46
C ASN A 16 7.91 6.87 1.62
N GLY A 17 8.40 7.06 2.84
CA GLY A 17 9.78 7.52 3.11
C GLY A 17 10.87 6.52 2.69
N ALA A 18 11.29 6.59 1.44
CA ALA A 18 12.47 5.99 0.81
C ALA A 18 12.96 4.66 1.40
N THR A 19 12.40 3.55 0.93
CA THR A 19 12.94 2.21 1.20
C THR A 19 12.81 1.33 -0.03
N ASN A 20 13.96 0.99 -0.61
CA ASN A 20 14.06 0.08 -1.75
C ASN A 20 13.52 -1.30 -1.39
N GLY A 21 12.74 -1.88 -2.31
CA GLY A 21 12.27 -3.26 -2.19
C GLY A 21 11.27 -3.46 -1.06
N CYS A 22 10.30 -2.54 -0.92
CA CYS A 22 9.15 -2.64 -0.04
C CYS A 22 7.93 -1.96 -0.69
N GLY A 23 6.73 -2.40 -0.35
CA GLY A 23 5.48 -1.83 -0.86
C GLY A 23 4.84 -0.87 0.14
N LEU A 24 4.29 0.24 -0.35
CA LEU A 24 3.38 1.08 0.44
C LEU A 24 2.00 0.42 0.42
N VAL A 25 1.50 0.05 1.60
CA VAL A 25 0.14 -0.46 1.75
C VAL A 25 -0.72 0.61 2.39
N ILE A 26 -1.82 0.94 1.74
CA ILE A 26 -2.78 1.96 2.16
C ILE A 26 -4.13 1.30 2.37
N VAL A 27 -4.66 1.42 3.58
CA VAL A 27 -5.96 0.88 3.96
C VAL A 27 -6.92 2.04 4.12
N PHE A 28 -8.06 1.99 3.45
CA PHE A 28 -9.10 3.03 3.54
C PHE A 28 -10.17 2.64 4.54
N ASP A 29 -10.67 3.63 5.28
CA ASP A 29 -11.88 3.43 6.07
C ASP A 29 -13.10 3.18 5.17
N ALA A 30 -14.20 2.70 5.73
CA ALA A 30 -15.40 2.40 4.93
C ALA A 30 -15.99 3.64 4.24
N ALA A 31 -15.85 4.81 4.85
CA ALA A 31 -16.27 6.08 4.28
C ALA A 31 -15.28 6.62 3.22
N GLY A 32 -14.07 6.04 3.15
CA GLY A 32 -12.88 6.51 2.44
C GLY A 32 -12.48 7.97 2.69
N THR A 33 -12.82 8.46 3.88
CA THR A 33 -12.43 9.77 4.38
C THR A 33 -11.08 9.76 5.10
N ARG A 34 -10.63 8.58 5.52
CA ARG A 34 -9.37 8.36 6.20
C ARG A 34 -8.66 7.18 5.56
N ALA A 35 -7.34 7.24 5.55
CA ALA A 35 -6.53 6.07 5.28
C ALA A 35 -5.41 5.96 6.30
N ALA A 36 -5.04 4.72 6.56
CA ALA A 36 -3.84 4.40 7.31
C ALA A 36 -2.88 3.73 6.34
N CYS A 37 -1.63 4.15 6.34
CA CYS A 37 -0.60 3.53 5.55
C CYS A 37 0.48 2.95 6.43
N TYR A 38 1.09 1.89 5.93
CA TYR A 38 2.31 1.39 6.51
C TYR A 38 3.17 0.76 5.42
N HIS A 39 4.42 0.59 5.80
CA HIS A 39 5.42 0.01 4.95
C HIS A 39 5.45 -1.52 5.10
N TRP A 40 5.10 -2.24 4.04
CA TRP A 40 5.16 -3.70 4.04
C TRP A 40 6.38 -4.18 3.27
N PRO A 41 7.25 -4.99 3.91
CA PRO A 41 8.47 -5.47 3.26
C PRO A 41 8.23 -6.50 2.15
N GLY A 42 6.97 -6.87 1.85
CA GLY A 42 6.56 -7.69 0.71
C GLY A 42 6.91 -9.17 0.83
N LEU A 43 8.19 -9.45 1.05
CA LEU A 43 8.83 -10.75 1.06
C LEU A 43 8.45 -11.65 2.23
N ASP A 44 7.70 -11.13 3.21
CA ASP A 44 7.38 -11.82 4.45
C ASP A 44 5.91 -11.60 4.85
N ALA A 45 5.01 -11.79 3.88
CA ALA A 45 3.58 -11.57 4.08
C ALA A 45 2.93 -12.56 5.05
N GLU A 46 3.50 -13.76 5.16
CA GLU A 46 3.05 -14.78 6.09
C GLU A 46 3.58 -14.56 7.52
N SER A 47 4.52 -13.63 7.73
CA SER A 47 5.03 -13.35 9.07
C SER A 47 3.93 -12.85 10.01
N ALA A 48 3.80 -13.57 11.12
CA ALA A 48 2.88 -13.22 12.20
C ALA A 48 3.11 -11.79 12.72
N THR A 49 4.35 -11.30 12.69
CA THR A 49 4.69 -9.93 13.07
C THR A 49 4.07 -8.94 12.09
N ASN A 50 4.24 -9.14 10.79
CA ASN A 50 3.70 -8.26 9.76
C ASN A 50 2.16 -8.29 9.76
N GLN A 51 1.56 -9.49 9.83
CA GLN A 51 0.10 -9.62 9.95
C GLN A 51 -0.45 -8.93 11.20
N THR A 52 0.25 -9.01 12.33
CA THR A 52 -0.14 -8.32 13.56
C THR A 52 -0.09 -6.81 13.40
N LYS A 53 0.95 -6.28 12.72
CA LYS A 53 1.06 -4.86 12.40
C LYS A 53 -0.10 -4.39 11.52
N PHE A 54 -0.41 -5.14 10.45
CA PHE A 54 -1.58 -4.85 9.61
C PHE A 54 -2.86 -4.86 10.43
N ARG A 55 -3.11 -5.89 11.25
CA ARG A 55 -4.28 -5.95 12.13
C ARG A 55 -4.36 -4.76 13.09
N ASN A 56 -3.23 -4.28 13.60
CA ASN A 56 -3.22 -3.12 14.50
C ASN A 56 -3.52 -1.83 13.73
N LEU A 57 -2.99 -1.65 12.52
CA LEU A 57 -3.35 -0.57 11.62
C LEU A 57 -4.86 -0.58 11.33
N CYS A 58 -5.42 -1.75 11.02
CA CYS A 58 -6.85 -1.93 10.79
C CYS A 58 -7.70 -1.50 12.00
N LYS A 59 -7.18 -1.58 13.23
CA LYS A 59 -7.93 -1.13 14.42
C LYS A 59 -7.94 0.38 14.57
N GLU A 60 -7.01 1.09 13.94
CA GLU A 60 -6.99 2.57 13.93
C GLU A 60 -8.04 3.17 12.98
N LEU A 61 -8.60 2.33 12.10
CA LEU A 61 -9.71 2.62 11.20
C LEU A 61 -10.94 1.82 11.66
N ASP A 62 -11.99 2.49 12.18
CA ASP A 62 -13.14 1.82 12.81
C ASP A 62 -13.84 0.78 11.91
N SER A 63 -13.76 0.95 10.59
CA SER A 63 -14.21 -0.01 9.57
C SER A 63 -13.43 0.20 8.29
N MET A 64 -13.25 -0.84 7.47
CA MET A 64 -12.42 -0.79 6.26
C MET A 64 -13.22 -1.17 5.02
N SER A 65 -12.91 -0.53 3.90
CA SER A 65 -13.49 -0.87 2.59
C SER A 65 -12.53 -1.67 1.72
N ARG A 66 -11.28 -1.19 1.61
CA ARG A 66 -10.34 -1.67 0.61
C ARG A 66 -8.89 -1.32 0.93
N VAL A 67 -7.98 -1.98 0.22
CA VAL A 67 -6.52 -1.88 0.39
C VAL A 67 -5.87 -1.60 -0.95
N PHE A 68 -4.91 -0.70 -0.95
CA PHE A 68 -4.08 -0.36 -2.10
C PHE A 68 -2.64 -0.74 -1.78
N ILE A 69 -2.04 -1.53 -2.66
CA ILE A 69 -0.66 -1.98 -2.52
C ILE A 69 0.14 -1.38 -3.68
N LEU A 70 1.16 -0.61 -3.34
CA LEU A 70 1.98 0.15 -4.27
C LEU A 70 3.41 -0.32 -4.17
N THR A 71 3.98 -0.80 -5.28
CA THR A 71 5.36 -1.28 -5.32
C THR A 71 6.18 -0.49 -6.35
N ASN A 72 7.45 -0.24 -6.00
CA ASN A 72 8.38 0.54 -6.82
C ASN A 72 9.31 -0.36 -7.66
N GLY A 73 9.61 0.07 -8.89
CA GLY A 73 10.26 -0.73 -9.91
C GLY A 73 11.80 -0.73 -9.89
N PHE A 74 12.38 -1.79 -9.32
CA PHE A 74 13.51 -2.52 -9.92
C PHE A 74 13.52 -3.90 -9.28
N MET A 75 12.57 -4.74 -9.71
CA MET A 75 12.36 -6.07 -9.15
C MET A 75 12.52 -7.09 -10.25
N GLU A 76 13.37 -8.09 -10.02
CA GLU A 76 13.40 -9.29 -10.85
C GLU A 76 12.02 -9.98 -10.82
N ASP A 77 11.68 -10.78 -11.84
CA ASP A 77 10.37 -11.44 -11.93
C ASP A 77 10.01 -12.24 -10.68
N ALA A 78 11.01 -12.85 -10.02
CA ALA A 78 10.84 -13.56 -8.75
C ALA A 78 10.34 -12.65 -7.63
N GLN A 79 10.91 -11.44 -7.50
CA GLN A 79 10.48 -10.46 -6.51
C GLN A 79 9.09 -9.93 -6.87
N ARG A 80 8.84 -9.61 -8.14
CA ARG A 80 7.51 -9.18 -8.61
C ARG A 80 6.43 -10.19 -8.22
N LYS A 81 6.70 -11.49 -8.41
CA LYS A 81 5.81 -12.57 -8.00
C LYS A 81 5.60 -12.59 -6.48
N GLN A 82 6.66 -12.44 -5.68
CA GLN A 82 6.54 -12.42 -4.22
C GLN A 82 5.67 -11.27 -3.71
N TYR A 83 5.77 -10.08 -4.32
CA TYR A 83 4.90 -8.95 -3.98
C TYR A 83 3.44 -9.16 -4.40
N HIS A 84 3.23 -9.78 -5.55
CA HIS A 84 1.90 -10.18 -6.01
C HIS A 84 1.27 -11.20 -5.05
N ASP A 85 2.00 -12.27 -4.71
CA ASP A 85 1.56 -13.30 -3.76
C ASP A 85 1.24 -12.67 -2.38
N ALA A 86 2.05 -11.71 -1.91
CA ALA A 86 1.79 -10.95 -0.69
C ALA A 86 0.48 -10.15 -0.75
N GLY A 87 0.17 -9.56 -1.90
CA GLY A 87 -1.11 -8.88 -2.12
C GLY A 87 -2.30 -9.84 -2.06
N CYS A 88 -2.17 -11.03 -2.65
CA CYS A 88 -3.18 -12.09 -2.55
C CYS A 88 -3.39 -12.53 -1.09
N ILE A 89 -2.32 -12.71 -0.32
CA ILE A 89 -2.40 -13.08 1.10
C ILE A 89 -3.13 -12.00 1.91
N ILE A 90 -2.85 -10.72 1.69
CA ILE A 90 -3.56 -9.62 2.37
C ILE A 90 -5.05 -9.65 2.02
N ARG A 91 -5.40 -9.80 0.74
CA ARG A 91 -6.80 -9.94 0.29
C ARG A 91 -7.48 -11.09 1.01
N ASP A 92 -6.84 -12.26 1.06
CA ASP A 92 -7.44 -13.50 1.56
C ASP A 92 -7.55 -13.51 3.10
N ILE A 93 -6.55 -12.99 3.82
CA ILE A 93 -6.57 -12.93 5.29
C ILE A 93 -7.59 -11.92 5.81
N PHE A 94 -7.74 -10.79 5.12
CA PHE A 94 -8.56 -9.68 5.61
C PHE A 94 -9.91 -9.56 4.91
N GLY A 95 -10.14 -10.28 3.81
CA GLY A 95 -11.40 -10.27 3.07
C GLY A 95 -11.73 -8.89 2.49
N LEU A 96 -10.71 -8.08 2.19
CA LEU A 96 -10.85 -6.71 1.71
C LEU A 96 -10.67 -6.64 0.19
N GLU A 97 -11.45 -5.77 -0.45
CA GLU A 97 -11.18 -5.39 -1.84
C GLU A 97 -9.75 -4.85 -1.93
N THR A 98 -8.91 -5.49 -2.74
CA THR A 98 -7.47 -5.19 -2.77
C THR A 98 -7.06 -4.88 -4.19
N HIS A 99 -6.43 -3.72 -4.36
CA HIS A 99 -5.91 -3.26 -5.65
C HIS A 99 -4.38 -3.24 -5.58
N TYR A 100 -3.74 -3.87 -6.56
CA TYR A 100 -2.29 -3.92 -6.65
C TYR A 100 -1.81 -3.06 -7.82
N TYR A 101 -1.01 -2.04 -7.50
CA TYR A 101 -0.46 -1.09 -8.45
C TYR A 101 1.04 -1.27 -8.53
N TYR A 102 1.51 -1.56 -9.74
CA TYR A 102 2.92 -1.73 -10.05
C TYR A 102 3.42 -0.54 -10.88
N ARG A 103 4.56 0.04 -10.46
CA ARG A 103 5.29 1.03 -11.25
C ARG A 103 6.48 0.38 -11.96
N ASP A 104 6.60 0.63 -13.25
CA ASP A 104 7.78 0.26 -14.03
C ASP A 104 8.86 1.37 -13.98
N GLY A 105 10.13 0.97 -13.94
CA GLY A 105 11.29 1.88 -13.98
C GLY A 105 11.86 2.38 -12.64
N MET A 106 13.12 2.84 -12.69
CA MET A 106 13.93 3.27 -11.55
C MET A 106 13.36 4.54 -10.91
N MET A 107 13.13 4.49 -9.60
CA MET A 107 12.66 5.65 -8.84
C MET A 107 13.80 6.51 -8.29
N THR A 108 13.66 7.82 -8.48
CA THR A 108 14.31 8.84 -7.66
C THR A 108 13.22 9.68 -6.99
N GLY A 109 12.78 9.30 -5.79
CA GLY A 109 11.63 9.93 -5.13
C GLY A 109 10.93 8.99 -4.15
N ASP A 110 9.79 9.41 -3.62
CA ASP A 110 8.93 8.66 -2.71
C ASP A 110 7.52 8.61 -3.31
N PRO A 111 6.89 7.43 -3.52
CA PRO A 111 5.55 7.40 -4.06
C PRO A 111 4.63 8.13 -3.10
N CYS A 112 3.90 9.10 -3.66
CA CYS A 112 2.99 9.96 -2.93
C CYS A 112 1.56 9.76 -3.44
N VAL A 113 0.64 9.58 -2.51
CA VAL A 113 -0.78 9.39 -2.78
C VAL A 113 -1.55 10.52 -2.14
N LYS A 114 -2.32 11.25 -2.94
CA LYS A 114 -3.34 12.16 -2.45
C LYS A 114 -4.63 11.39 -2.21
N ILE A 115 -5.18 11.51 -1.00
CA ILE A 115 -6.51 10.97 -0.67
C ILE A 115 -7.56 11.97 -1.15
N GLY A 116 -8.18 11.71 -2.30
CA GLY A 116 -9.21 12.58 -2.88
C GLY A 116 -10.63 12.30 -2.36
N PRO A 117 -11.56 13.25 -2.49
CA PRO A 117 -12.98 13.00 -2.25
C PRO A 117 -13.52 11.90 -3.17
N GLY A 118 -14.36 11.01 -2.63
CA GLY A 118 -14.88 9.85 -3.36
C GLY A 118 -13.92 8.65 -3.41
N ASN A 119 -12.87 8.67 -2.59
CA ASN A 119 -11.95 7.55 -2.43
C ASN A 119 -11.17 7.32 -3.74
N ASN A 120 -10.66 8.40 -4.35
CA ASN A 120 -9.76 8.28 -5.49
C ASN A 120 -8.33 8.54 -5.04
N LEU A 121 -7.40 7.68 -5.46
CA LEU A 121 -5.98 7.96 -5.32
C LEU A 121 -5.53 8.81 -6.49
N THR A 122 -4.81 9.87 -6.19
CA THR A 122 -4.03 10.60 -7.19
C THR A 122 -2.55 10.45 -6.85
N PHE A 123 -1.78 9.97 -7.81
CA PHE A 123 -0.32 9.93 -7.71
C PHE A 123 0.21 11.32 -8.05
N ILE A 124 0.99 11.94 -7.16
CA ILE A 124 1.43 13.34 -7.32
C ILE A 124 2.72 13.43 -8.14
N GLU A 125 3.47 12.33 -8.30
CA GLU A 125 4.60 12.31 -9.22
C GLU A 125 4.10 12.36 -10.68
N HIS A 126 4.40 13.47 -11.36
CA HIS A 126 3.78 13.90 -12.61
C HIS A 126 4.01 13.01 -13.85
N ASP A 127 4.82 11.95 -13.76
CA ASP A 127 5.18 11.10 -14.91
C ASP A 127 5.06 9.59 -14.61
N VAL A 128 4.31 9.22 -13.59
CA VAL A 128 4.27 7.82 -13.11
C VAL A 128 3.01 7.11 -13.58
N SER A 129 3.18 6.21 -14.53
CA SER A 129 2.15 5.24 -14.90
C SER A 129 2.22 4.05 -13.93
N TYR A 130 1.15 3.85 -13.17
CA TYR A 130 0.93 2.61 -12.43
C TYR A 130 0.03 1.70 -13.26
N THR A 131 0.40 0.43 -13.35
CA THR A 131 -0.44 -0.61 -13.94
C THR A 131 -1.12 -1.35 -12.80
N GLU A 132 -2.45 -1.36 -12.80
CA GLU A 132 -3.20 -2.24 -11.93
C GLU A 132 -3.06 -3.68 -12.42
N LEU A 133 -2.67 -4.60 -11.54
CA LEU A 133 -2.63 -6.03 -11.83
C LEU A 133 -3.77 -6.74 -11.12
N PRO A 134 -4.40 -7.75 -11.75
CA PRO A 134 -5.36 -8.59 -11.07
C PRO A 134 -4.66 -9.38 -9.95
N LEU A 135 -5.30 -9.46 -8.79
CA LEU A 135 -4.94 -10.35 -7.69
C LEU A 135 -5.80 -11.61 -7.73
#